data_AF-A0A357ACT2-F1
#
_entry.id   AF-A0A357ACT2-F1
#
_cell.length_a   1.000
_cell.length_b   1.000
_cell.length_c   1.000
_cell.angle_alpha   90.00
_cell.angle_beta   90.00
_cell.angle_gamma   90.00
#
_symmetry.space_group_name_H-M   'P 1'
#
loop_
_entity.id
_entity.type
_entity.pdbx_description
1 polymer ?
#
loop_
_entity_poly.entity_id
_entity_poly.type
_entity_poly.pdbx_seq_one_letter_code
_entity_poly.pdbx_strand_id
1 'polypeptide(L)'
;ATRWEATHAEVKQAVRRGMIPIINSMMVMGVVNLPGMMTGQILAGASPLDAVRYQIIIIFAIASGSALGTLGVVLLAWQALLSPSHQLRLNKLIKVKP
;
A
#
# COMPACT_ATOMS: atom_id res chain seq x y z
N ALA A 1 29.38 7.38 -1.30
CA ALA A 1 28.09 6.69 -1.21
C ALA A 1 27.16 7.53 -0.34
N THR A 2 26.16 8.13 -0.94
CA THR A 2 25.17 9.00 -0.30
C THR A 2 24.15 8.13 0.44
N ARG A 3 23.57 8.62 1.55
CA ARG A 3 22.58 7.86 2.37
C ARG A 3 21.42 7.30 1.55
N TRP A 4 21.03 8.03 0.52
CA TRP A 4 20.01 7.65 -0.44
C TRP A 4 20.43 6.43 -1.28
N GLU A 5 21.65 6.42 -1.81
CA GLU A 5 22.16 5.31 -2.62
C GLU A 5 22.25 4.00 -1.82
N ALA A 6 22.65 4.08 -0.55
CA ALA A 6 22.72 2.91 0.33
C ALA A 6 21.34 2.36 0.72
N THR A 7 20.31 3.20 0.78
CA THR A 7 18.96 2.81 1.23
C THR A 7 17.97 2.61 0.09
N HIS A 8 18.33 2.98 -1.14
CA HIS A 8 17.45 2.92 -2.31
C HIS A 8 16.91 1.50 -2.57
N ALA A 9 17.75 0.48 -2.47
CA ALA A 9 17.32 -0.92 -2.65
C ALA A 9 16.30 -1.35 -1.59
N GLU A 10 16.52 -0.98 -0.33
CA GLU A 10 15.63 -1.30 0.79
C GLU A 10 14.30 -0.54 0.70
N VAL A 11 14.33 0.75 0.37
CA VAL A 11 13.13 1.58 0.13
C VAL A 11 12.30 0.98 -1.00
N LYS A 12 12.92 0.61 -2.12
CA LYS A 12 12.24 -0.04 -3.25
C LYS A 12 11.60 -1.36 -2.84
N GLN A 13 12.30 -2.19 -2.06
CA GLN A 13 11.75 -3.44 -1.56
C GLN A 13 10.60 -3.22 -0.58
N ALA A 14 10.70 -2.26 0.33
CA ALA A 14 9.67 -1.93 1.30
C ALA A 14 8.37 -1.47 0.61
N VAL A 15 8.49 -0.55 -0.36
CA VAL A 15 7.34 -0.11 -1.18
C VAL A 15 6.74 -1.26 -1.96
N ARG A 16 7.58 -2.09 -2.62
CA ARG A 16 7.10 -3.26 -3.35
C ARG A 16 6.33 -4.21 -2.45
N ARG A 17 6.85 -4.54 -1.26
CA ARG A 17 6.18 -5.41 -0.30
C ARG A 17 4.87 -4.83 0.21
N GLY A 18 4.83 -3.53 0.51
CA GLY A 18 3.63 -2.83 0.98
C GLY A 18 2.50 -2.82 -0.05
N MET A 19 2.82 -2.87 -1.35
CA MET A 19 1.83 -2.89 -2.42
C MET A 19 1.27 -4.29 -2.75
N ILE A 20 1.95 -5.38 -2.37
CA ILE A 20 1.53 -6.77 -2.67
C ILE A 20 0.07 -7.05 -2.28
N PRO A 21 -0.41 -6.70 -1.07
CA PRO A 21 -1.77 -7.02 -0.65
C PRO A 21 -2.84 -6.44 -1.57
N ILE A 22 -2.71 -5.16 -1.94
CA ILE A 22 -3.66 -4.47 -2.84
C ILE A 22 -3.64 -5.06 -4.24
N ILE A 23 -2.44 -5.35 -4.77
CA ILE A 23 -2.30 -5.95 -6.10
C ILE A 23 -2.97 -7.33 -6.11
N ASN A 24 -2.76 -8.14 -5.08
CA ASN A 24 -3.39 -9.45 -4.95
C ASN A 24 -4.91 -9.34 -4.84
N SER A 25 -5.42 -8.43 -4.01
CA SER A 25 -6.87 -8.18 -3.90
C SER A 25 -7.49 -7.73 -5.22
N MET A 26 -6.79 -6.88 -5.99
CA MET A 26 -7.26 -6.42 -7.30
C MET A 26 -7.28 -7.55 -8.34
N MET A 27 -6.25 -8.42 -8.36
CA MET A 27 -6.22 -9.60 -9.23
C MET A 27 -7.37 -10.58 -8.93
N VAL A 28 -7.64 -10.87 -7.65
CA VAL A 28 -8.74 -11.77 -7.25
C VAL A 28 -10.09 -11.23 -7.70
N MET A 29 -10.28 -9.91 -7.66
CA MET A 29 -11.51 -9.29 -8.13
C MET A 29 -11.68 -9.40 -9.65
N GLY A 30 -10.60 -9.29 -10.42
CA GLY A 30 -10.66 -9.43 -11.88
C GLY A 30 -10.85 -10.87 -12.37
N VAL A 31 -10.46 -11.87 -11.58
CA VAL A 31 -10.46 -13.29 -11.99
C VAL A 31 -11.66 -14.07 -11.44
N VAL A 32 -12.12 -13.80 -10.22
CA VAL A 32 -12.98 -14.76 -9.48
C VAL A 32 -14.34 -14.20 -9.04
N ASN A 33 -14.52 -12.89 -8.86
CA ASN A 33 -15.75 -12.39 -8.21
C ASN A 33 -16.34 -11.15 -8.90
N LEU A 34 -17.67 -11.15 -9.11
CA LEU A 34 -18.43 -9.91 -8.90
C LEU A 34 -18.37 -9.63 -7.40
N PRO A 35 -17.61 -8.63 -6.91
CA PRO A 35 -17.47 -8.36 -5.48
C PRO A 35 -18.84 -8.20 -4.83
N GLY A 36 -18.97 -8.64 -3.57
CA GLY A 36 -20.25 -8.71 -2.86
C GLY A 36 -21.03 -7.39 -2.81
N MET A 37 -20.34 -6.24 -2.86
CA MET A 37 -20.99 -4.93 -2.96
C MET A 37 -21.63 -4.69 -4.34
N MET A 38 -21.01 -5.12 -5.43
CA MET A 38 -21.60 -5.04 -6.77
C MET A 38 -22.83 -5.94 -6.90
N THR A 39 -22.74 -7.19 -6.44
CA THR A 39 -23.88 -8.11 -6.44
C THR A 39 -25.01 -7.58 -5.55
N GLY A 40 -24.69 -6.99 -4.40
CA GLY A 40 -25.67 -6.33 -3.53
C GLY A 40 -26.37 -5.14 -4.20
N GLN A 41 -25.63 -4.31 -4.95
CA GLN A 41 -26.21 -3.22 -5.73
C GLN A 41 -27.11 -3.72 -6.86
N ILE A 42 -26.69 -4.77 -7.57
CA ILE A 42 -27.49 -5.39 -8.63
C ILE A 42 -28.79 -5.98 -8.06
N LEU A 43 -28.72 -6.69 -6.93
CA LEU A 43 -29.91 -7.24 -6.24
C LEU A 43 -30.83 -6.14 -5.69
N ALA A 44 -30.29 -4.97 -5.36
CA ALA A 44 -31.05 -3.79 -4.95
C ALA A 44 -31.68 -3.02 -6.14
N GLY A 45 -31.53 -3.52 -7.37
CA GLY A 45 -32.11 -2.94 -8.58
C GLY A 45 -31.24 -1.92 -9.30
N ALA A 46 -29.97 -1.76 -8.93
CA ALA A 46 -29.03 -0.92 -9.66
C ALA A 46 -28.62 -1.57 -11.00
N SER A 47 -28.39 -0.74 -12.02
CA SER A 47 -27.86 -1.21 -13.30
C SER A 47 -26.49 -1.89 -13.08
N PRO A 48 -26.28 -3.11 -13.62
CA PRO A 48 -24.99 -3.79 -13.53
C PRO A 48 -23.83 -2.95 -14.07
N LEU A 49 -24.09 -2.13 -15.08
CA LEU A 49 -23.07 -1.26 -15.67
C LEU A 49 -22.61 -0.17 -14.69
N ASP A 50 -23.52 0.35 -13.88
CA ASP A 50 -23.22 1.37 -12.87
C ASP A 50 -22.47 0.74 -11.69
N ALA A 51 -22.92 -0.43 -11.21
CA ALA A 51 -22.25 -1.17 -10.14
C ALA A 51 -20.78 -1.47 -10.48
N VAL A 52 -20.49 -1.90 -11.73
CA VAL A 52 -19.12 -2.14 -12.22
C VAL A 52 -18.30 -0.84 -12.21
N ARG A 53 -18.84 0.27 -12.74
CA ARG A 53 -18.13 1.55 -12.81
C ARG A 53 -17.74 2.06 -11.43
N TYR A 54 -18.67 2.06 -10.49
CA TYR A 54 -18.40 2.49 -9.12
C TYR A 54 -17.34 1.60 -8.45
N GLN A 55 -17.42 0.29 -8.65
CA GLN A 55 -16.45 -0.62 -8.08
C GLN A 55 -15.02 -0.37 -8.60
N ILE A 56 -14.85 -0.14 -9.91
CA ILE A 56 -13.53 0.18 -10.49
C ILE A 56 -12.97 1.46 -9.83
N ILE A 57 -13.78 2.51 -9.74
CA ILE A 57 -13.39 3.79 -9.12
C ILE A 57 -12.94 3.57 -7.67
N ILE A 58 -13.68 2.79 -6.89
CA ILE A 58 -13.39 2.52 -5.48
C ILE A 58 -12.06 1.77 -5.33
N ILE A 59 -11.81 0.74 -6.14
CA ILE A 59 -10.54 -0.01 -6.06
C ILE A 59 -9.37 0.89 -6.45
N PHE A 60 -9.52 1.72 -7.48
CA PHE A 60 -8.48 2.68 -7.85
C PHE A 60 -8.22 3.68 -6.72
N ALA A 61 -9.26 4.17 -6.05
CA ALA A 61 -9.12 5.06 -4.90
C ALA A 61 -8.39 4.36 -3.73
N ILE A 62 -8.76 3.13 -3.39
CA ILE A 62 -8.09 2.33 -2.36
C ILE A 62 -6.63 2.09 -2.74
N ALA A 63 -6.36 1.68 -3.98
CA ALA A 63 -5.01 1.41 -4.46
C ALA A 63 -4.12 2.66 -4.42
N SER A 64 -4.66 3.82 -4.82
CA SER A 64 -3.97 5.11 -4.72
C SER A 64 -3.68 5.48 -3.27
N GLY A 65 -4.67 5.30 -2.39
CA GLY A 65 -4.52 5.55 -0.95
C GLY A 65 -3.45 4.65 -0.32
N SER A 66 -3.44 3.36 -0.65
CA SER A 66 -2.40 2.43 -0.20
C SER A 66 -1.03 2.74 -0.77
N ALA A 67 -0.93 3.20 -2.02
CA ALA A 67 0.33 3.62 -2.63
C ALA A 67 0.90 4.85 -1.90
N LEU A 68 0.08 5.88 -1.71
CA LEU A 68 0.47 7.10 -1.00
C LEU A 68 0.80 6.79 0.48
N GLY A 69 0.00 5.96 1.14
CA GLY A 69 0.24 5.53 2.52
C GLY A 69 1.55 4.74 2.66
N THR A 70 1.81 3.79 1.75
CA THR A 70 3.06 3.01 1.74
C THR A 70 4.26 3.92 1.51
N LEU A 71 4.20 4.81 0.53
CA LEU A 71 5.26 5.79 0.26
C LEU A 71 5.49 6.70 1.46
N GLY A 72 4.42 7.25 2.04
CA GLY A 72 4.49 8.12 3.22
C GLY A 72 5.12 7.42 4.42
N VAL A 73 4.69 6.20 4.74
CA VAL A 73 5.25 5.41 5.85
C VAL A 73 6.72 5.08 5.61
N VAL A 74 7.10 4.71 4.38
CA VAL A 74 8.50 4.39 4.05
C VAL A 74 9.39 5.64 4.14
N LEU A 75 8.91 6.80 3.68
CA LEU A 75 9.64 8.06 3.79
C LEU A 75 9.77 8.54 5.23
N LEU A 76 8.69 8.46 6.02
CA LEU A 76 8.72 8.78 7.45
C LEU A 76 9.63 7.82 8.23
N ALA A 77 9.60 6.54 7.91
CA ALA A 77 10.50 5.54 8.48
C ALA A 77 11.96 5.88 8.14
N TRP A 78 12.25 6.21 6.87
CA TRP A 78 13.57 6.66 6.44
C TRP A 78 14.05 7.88 7.26
N GLN A 79 13.22 8.92 7.39
CA GLN A 79 13.55 10.11 8.20
C GLN A 79 13.73 9.78 9.69
N ALA A 80 12.89 8.90 10.25
CA ALA A 80 12.92 8.56 11.67
C ALA A 80 14.11 7.65 12.06
N LEU A 81 14.55 6.79 11.13
CA LEU A 81 15.62 5.80 11.34
C LEU A 81 17.00 6.34 10.97
N LEU A 82 17.12 7.30 10.05
CA LEU A 82 18.41 7.83 9.59
C LEU A 82 18.72 9.21 10.18
N SER A 83 19.46 9.23 11.30
CA SER A 83 19.94 10.46 11.96
C SER A 83 20.86 11.28 11.06
N PRO A 84 20.84 12.64 11.00
CA PRO A 84 21.69 13.45 10.11
C PRO A 84 23.17 13.05 10.02
N SER A 85 23.70 12.44 11.09
CA SER A 85 25.05 11.88 11.24
C SER A 85 25.32 10.54 10.54
N HIS A 86 24.62 10.18 9.46
CA HIS A 86 24.85 8.93 8.70
C HIS A 86 24.66 7.60 9.45
N GLN A 87 24.26 7.63 10.72
CA GLN A 87 24.02 6.43 11.51
C GLN A 87 22.56 5.99 11.47
N LEU A 88 22.35 4.68 11.28
CA LEU A 88 21.08 4.02 11.53
C LEU A 88 20.83 4.07 13.04
N ARG A 89 19.72 4.66 13.48
CA ARG A 89 19.35 4.71 14.90
C ARG A 89 18.86 3.33 15.34
N LEU A 90 19.79 2.39 15.53
CA LEU A 90 19.55 1.05 16.07
C LEU A 90 18.81 1.10 17.42
N ASN A 91 19.03 2.15 18.22
CA ASN A 91 18.31 2.41 19.47
C ASN A 91 16.79 2.56 19.30
N LYS A 92 16.27 2.84 18.09
CA LYS A 92 14.83 2.87 17.80
C LYS A 92 14.29 1.52 17.28
N LEU A 93 15.15 0.66 16.75
CA LEU A 93 14.80 -0.69 16.28
C LEU A 93 14.86 -1.71 17.43
N ILE A 94 15.86 -1.57 18.29
CA ILE A 94 16.03 -2.37 19.48
C ILE A 94 15.37 -1.61 20.62
N LYS A 95 14.06 -1.83 20.82
CA LYS A 95 13.48 -1.67 22.15
C LYS A 95 14.20 -2.69 23.03
N VAL A 96 15.25 -2.27 23.73
CA VAL A 96 15.83 -3.05 24.83
C VAL A 96 14.70 -3.19 25.84
N LYS A 97 14.00 -4.32 25.77
CA LYS A 97 13.09 -4.75 26.83
C LYS A 97 14.01 -5.23 27.95
N PRO A 98 13.99 -4.60 29.13
CA PRO A 98 14.65 -5.18 30.30
C PRO A 98 14.03 -6.53 30.66
#